data_AF-A0A966CFZ9-F1
#
_entry.id   AF-A0A966CFZ9-F1
#
_cell.length_a   1.000
_cell.length_b   1.000
_cell.length_c   1.000
_cell.angle_alpha   90.00
_cell.angle_beta   90.00
_cell.angle_gamma   90.00
#
_symmetry.space_group_name_H-M   'P 1'
#
loop_
_entity.id
_entity.type
_entity.pdbx_description
1 polymer ?
#
loop_
_entity_poly.entity_id
_entity_poly.type
_entity_poly.pdbx_seq_one_letter_code
_entity_poly.pdbx_strand_id
1 'polypeptide(L)' 'NMQDQYVQLDLLDAKRIGMYMDESEQIYPEQSTSAIVCYHPVAKYFSA' A
#
# COMPACT_ATOMS: atom_id res chain seq x y z
N ASN A 1 0.37 2.31 -10.20
CA ASN A 1 -0.87 1.51 -10.31
C ASN A 1 -1.63 1.68 -9.00
N MET A 2 -2.68 2.50 -8.97
CA MET A 2 -3.36 2.91 -7.73
C MET A 2 -4.35 1.83 -7.23
N GLN A 3 -4.89 1.03 -8.16
CA GLN A 3 -5.81 -0.06 -7.85
C GLN A 3 -5.17 -1.20 -7.03
N ASP A 4 -3.87 -1.45 -7.22
CA ASP A 4 -3.14 -2.49 -6.47
C ASP A 4 -3.09 -2.21 -4.96
N GLN A 5 -3.28 -0.94 -4.57
CA GLN A 5 -3.25 -0.50 -3.18
C GLN A 5 -4.46 -1.03 -2.39
N TYR A 6 -5.63 -1.20 -3.02
CA TYR A 6 -6.81 -1.80 -2.38
C TYR A 6 -6.53 -3.23 -1.91
N VAL A 7 -5.92 -4.03 -2.79
CA VAL A 7 -5.56 -5.42 -2.48
C VAL A 7 -4.56 -5.47 -1.33
N GLN A 8 -3.55 -4.60 -1.34
CA GLN A 8 -2.56 -4.53 -0.27
C GLN A 8 -3.19 -4.18 1.09
N LEU A 9 -4.07 -3.18 1.12
CA LEU A 9 -4.71 -2.72 2.36
C LEU A 9 -5.68 -3.76 2.93
N ASP A 10 -6.40 -4.47 2.06
CA ASP A 10 -7.30 -5.57 2.44
C ASP A 10 -6.52 -6.75 3.04
N LEU A 11 -5.42 -7.18 2.39
CA LEU A 11 -4.56 -8.25 2.89
C LEU A 11 -3.95 -7.95 4.27
N LEU A 12 -3.62 -6.68 4.53
CA LEU A 12 -3.07 -6.24 5.82
C LEU A 12 -4.17 -6.02 6.89
N ASP A 13 -5.44 -5.97 6.47
CA ASP A 13 -6.58 -5.54 7.28
C ASP A 13 -6.26 -4.22 8.00
N ALA A 14 -5.88 -3.24 7.17
CA ALA A 14 -5.41 -1.91 7.58
C ALA A 14 -6.50 -1.09 8.32
N LYS A 15 -7.78 -1.46 8.15
CA LYS A 15 -8.90 -0.84 8.86
C LYS A 15 -8.76 -0.97 10.38
N ARG A 16 -8.12 -2.02 10.88
CA ARG A 16 -7.83 -2.22 12.32
C ARG A 16 -7.00 -1.11 12.94
N ILE A 17 -6.22 -0.40 12.13
CA ILE A 17 -5.39 0.74 12.56
C ILE A 17 -5.92 2.08 12.03
N GLY A 18 -7.16 2.11 11.54
CA GLY A 18 -7.81 3.32 11.05
C GLY A 18 -7.31 3.83 9.69
N MET A 19 -6.60 3.00 8.92
CA MET A 19 -6.11 3.35 7.59
C MET A 19 -6.99 2.74 6.49
N TYR A 20 -7.37 3.52 5.48
CA TYR A 20 -8.28 3.12 4.40
C TYR A 20 -8.09 3.95 3.12
N MET A 21 -8.72 3.54 2.01
CA MET A 21 -8.82 4.35 0.78
C MET A 21 -10.05 5.24 0.84
N ASP A 22 -9.89 6.53 0.56
CA ASP A 22 -10.99 7.49 0.52
C ASP A 22 -11.72 7.54 -0.83
N GLU A 23 -12.69 8.45 -0.97
CA GLU A 23 -13.46 8.64 -2.21
C GLU A 23 -12.62 9.12 -3.40
N SER A 24 -11.44 9.71 -3.14
CA SER A 24 -10.49 10.18 -4.15
C SER A 24 -9.47 9.10 -4.54
N GLU A 25 -9.67 7.85 -4.10
CA GLU A 25 -8.75 6.74 -4.25
C GLU A 25 -7.35 7.02 -3.67
N GLN A 26 -7.27 7.75 -2.55
CA GLN A 26 -6.02 8.01 -1.82
C GLN A 26 -6.02 7.36 -0.45
N ILE A 27 -4.83 7.08 0.09
CA ILE A 27 -4.71 6.57 1.47
C ILE A 27 -5.05 7.69 2.45
N TYR A 28 -5.99 7.39 3.36
CA TYR A 28 -6.26 8.17 4.56
C TYR A 28 -5.79 7.43 5.81
N PRO A 29 -5.15 8.11 6.78
CA PRO A 29 -4.70 9.51 6.72
C PRO A 29 -3.63 9.74 5.65
N GLU A 30 -3.58 10.93 5.05
CA GLU A 30 -2.64 11.24 3.95
C GLU A 30 -1.17 11.02 4.34
N GLN A 31 -0.83 11.22 5.63
CA GLN A 31 0.50 10.93 6.19
C GLN A 31 0.67 9.44 6.52
N SER A 32 0.35 8.58 5.57
CA SER A 32 0.49 7.13 5.68
C SER A 32 1.33 6.59 4.53
N THR A 33 1.93 5.42 4.72
CA THR A 33 2.71 4.75 3.67
C THR A 33 2.47 3.26 3.75
N SER A 34 2.16 2.64 2.61
CA SER A 34 2.13 1.19 2.44
C SER A 34 3.31 0.74 1.60
N ALA A 35 3.90 -0.43 1.92
CA ALA A 35 5.02 -0.99 1.17
C ALA A 35 4.99 -2.52 1.20
N ILE A 36 5.65 -3.14 0.23
CA ILE A 36 5.93 -4.59 0.21
C ILE A 36 7.42 -4.76 0.50
N VAL A 37 7.76 -5.75 1.31
CA VAL A 37 9.15 -6.11 1.62
C VAL A 37 9.53 -7.38 0.85
N CYS A 38 10.59 -7.30 0.05
CA CYS A 38 11.13 -8.43 -0.70
C CYS A 38 12.53 -8.78 -0.19
N TYR A 39 12.72 -10.03 0.27
CA TYR A 39 13.98 -10.50 0.87
C TYR A 39 15.01 -11.02 -0.15
N HIS A 40 14.70 -10.97 -1.45
CA HIS A 40 15.59 -11.55 -2.45
C HIS A 40 16.94 -10.80 -2.50
N PRO A 41 18.10 -11.49 -2.51
CA PRO A 41 19.42 -10.85 -2.38
C PRO A 41 19.79 -9.90 -3.53
N VAL A 42 19.09 -9.98 -4.66
CA VAL A 42 19.26 -9.08 -5.81
C VAL A 42 18.01 -8.22 -6.09
N ALA A 43 17.07 -8.14 -5.14
CA ALA A 43 15.93 -7.24 -5.26
C ALA A 43 16.40 -5.79 -5.41
N LYS A 44 15.84 -5.09 -6.39
CA LYS A 44 16.13 -3.68 -6.66
C LYS A 44 14.90 -3.00 -7.26
N TYR A 45 14.77 -1.70 -7.02
CA TYR A 45 13.81 -0.87 -7.74
C TYR A 45 14.16 -0.83 -9.23
N PHE A 46 13.14 -0.71 -10.07
CA PHE A 46 13.25 -0.53 -11.50
C PHE A 46 12.16 0.43 -11.96
N SER A 47 12.41 1.16 -13.05
CA SER A 47 11.37 1.95 -13.70
C SER A 47 10.55 1.06 -14.63
N ALA A 48 9.24 1.31 -14.70
CA ALA A 48 8.37 0.71 -15.69
C ALA A 48 8.50 1.44 -17.05
#